data_AF-D3KSX5-F1
#
_entry.id   AF-D3KSX5-F1
#
_cell.length_a   1.000
_cell.length_b   1.000
_cell.length_c   1.000
_cell.angle_alpha   90.00
_cell.angle_beta   90.00
_cell.angle_gamma   90.00
#
_symmetry.space_group_name_H-M   'P 1'
#
loop_
_entity.id
_entity.type
_entity.pdbx_description
1 polymer ?
#
loop_
_entity_poly.entity_id
_entity_poly.type
_entity_poly.pdbx_seq_one_letter_code
_entity_poly.pdbx_strand_id
1 'polypeptide(L)'
;AGFETSATTMTFALHLLATHPDVQEKGRSCVLDVLSRHDNKFSYEAIMEMTYLDWIINETLRIYPPVATLHRMTTKPYKLPNGSIIPKGTGLCIPNLAIQRDPQHFPDPLKFRPERFSEEEKSTRHPFSYLPFG
;
A
#
# COMPACT_ATOMS: atom_id res chain seq x y z
N ALA A 1 13.46 2.45 -12.40
CA ALA A 1 12.13 2.32 -11.76
C ALA A 1 11.21 1.58 -12.73
N GLY A 2 10.53 0.52 -12.30
CA GLY A 2 9.62 -0.24 -13.17
C GLY A 2 9.78 -1.76 -13.09
N PHE A 3 11.01 -2.25 -12.83
CA PHE A 3 11.28 -3.67 -12.68
C PHE A 3 11.35 -4.08 -11.20
N GLU A 4 12.38 -3.65 -10.47
CA GLU A 4 12.67 -4.12 -9.12
C GLU A 4 11.52 -3.90 -8.12
N THR A 5 10.91 -2.71 -8.14
CA THR A 5 9.77 -2.37 -7.28
C THR A 5 8.57 -3.28 -7.55
N SER A 6 8.22 -3.45 -8.83
CA SER A 6 7.08 -4.27 -9.26
C SER A 6 7.32 -5.75 -8.98
N ALA A 7 8.52 -6.26 -9.29
CA ALA A 7 8.91 -7.65 -9.05
C ALA A 7 8.89 -7.99 -7.55
N THR A 8 9.39 -7.09 -6.70
CA THR A 8 9.35 -7.26 -5.24
C THR A 8 7.91 -7.32 -4.74
N THR A 9 7.06 -6.38 -5.16
CA THR A 9 5.64 -6.38 -4.78
C THR A 9 4.93 -7.64 -5.23
N MET A 10 5.11 -8.07 -6.48
CA MET A 10 4.51 -9.31 -6.99
C MET A 10 4.97 -10.54 -6.21
N THR A 11 6.26 -10.61 -5.86
CA THR A 11 6.81 -11.73 -5.08
C THR A 11 6.12 -11.84 -3.71
N PHE A 12 6.01 -10.73 -2.98
CA PHE A 12 5.32 -10.73 -1.69
C PHE A 12 3.82 -10.96 -1.82
N ALA A 13 3.17 -10.41 -2.84
CA ALA A 13 1.74 -10.62 -3.08
C ALA A 13 1.44 -12.11 -3.31
N LEU A 14 2.22 -12.78 -4.15
CA LEU A 14 2.07 -14.21 -4.42
C LEU A 14 2.33 -15.05 -3.16
N HIS A 15 3.34 -14.71 -2.36
CA HIS A 15 3.60 -15.38 -1.09
C HIS A 15 2.45 -15.20 -0.08
N LEU A 16 1.93 -13.98 0.04
CA LEU A 16 0.79 -13.67 0.91
C LEU A 16 -0.47 -14.43 0.49
N LEU A 17 -0.77 -14.47 -0.82
CA LEU A 17 -1.89 -15.25 -1.35
C LEU A 17 -1.72 -16.76 -1.08
N ALA A 18 -0.53 -17.31 -1.30
CA ALA A 18 -0.24 -18.72 -1.07
C ALA A 18 -0.38 -19.14 0.42
N THR A 19 -0.19 -18.19 1.35
CA THR A 19 -0.31 -18.42 2.79
C THR A 19 -1.67 -18.02 3.37
N HIS A 20 -2.53 -17.38 2.57
CA HIS A 20 -3.88 -16.92 2.95
C HIS A 20 -4.91 -17.37 1.90
N PRO A 21 -5.24 -18.69 1.86
CA PRO A 21 -6.11 -19.26 0.83
C PRO A 21 -7.52 -18.65 0.82
N ASP A 22 -8.01 -18.16 1.96
CA ASP A 22 -9.28 -17.45 2.07
C ASP A 22 -9.25 -16.11 1.30
N VAL A 23 -8.16 -15.36 1.40
CA VAL A 23 -7.94 -14.13 0.63
C VAL A 23 -7.74 -14.44 -0.85
N GLN A 24 -7.02 -15.51 -1.18
CA GLN A 24 -6.84 -15.97 -2.55
C GLN A 24 -8.18 -16.32 -3.21
N GLU A 25 -9.07 -17.03 -2.51
CA GLU A 25 -10.37 -17.40 -3.04
C GLU A 25 -11.28 -16.18 -3.25
N LYS A 26 -11.26 -15.20 -2.34
CA LYS A 26 -11.94 -13.91 -2.54
C LYS A 26 -11.40 -13.16 -3.76
N GLY A 27 -10.08 -13.12 -3.94
CA GLY A 27 -9.43 -12.52 -5.10
C GLY A 27 -9.81 -13.22 -6.41
N ARG A 28 -9.82 -14.56 -6.41
CA ARG A 28 -10.26 -15.35 -7.56
C ARG A 28 -11.73 -15.12 -7.89
N SER A 29 -12.59 -15.10 -6.88
CA SER A 29 -14.02 -14.81 -7.03
C SER A 29 -14.24 -13.43 -7.64
N CYS A 30 -13.51 -12.41 -7.18
CA CYS A 30 -13.53 -11.07 -7.77
C CYS A 30 -13.16 -11.08 -9.26
N VAL A 31 -12.07 -11.77 -9.64
CA VAL A 31 -11.66 -11.89 -11.04
C VAL A 31 -12.72 -12.57 -11.89
N LEU A 32 -13.28 -13.69 -11.42
CA LEU A 32 -14.28 -14.46 -12.16
C LEU A 32 -15.60 -13.67 -12.33
N ASP A 33 -16.06 -13.01 -11.27
CA ASP A 33 -17.25 -12.16 -11.31
C ASP A 33 -17.09 -11.02 -12.32
N VAL A 34 -15.99 -10.27 -12.24
CA VAL A 34 -15.72 -9.17 -13.17
C VAL A 34 -15.61 -9.68 -14.60
N LEU A 35 -14.83 -10.73 -14.86
CA LEU A 35 -14.70 -11.29 -16.22
C LEU A 35 -16.04 -11.76 -16.79
N SER A 36 -16.94 -12.30 -15.97
CA SER A 36 -18.27 -12.71 -16.43
C SER A 36 -19.12 -11.56 -16.97
N ARG A 37 -18.88 -10.33 -16.52
CA ARG A 37 -19.53 -9.10 -17.00
C ARG A 37 -18.85 -8.49 -18.23
N HIS A 38 -17.66 -8.97 -18.59
CA HIS A 38 -16.81 -8.46 -19.67
C HIS A 38 -16.51 -9.55 -20.73
N ASP A 39 -17.51 -10.39 -21.05
CA ASP A 39 -17.41 -11.47 -22.04
C ASP A 39 -16.23 -12.43 -21.83
N ASN A 40 -15.81 -12.63 -20.57
CA ASN A 40 -14.62 -13.38 -20.17
C ASN A 40 -13.31 -12.88 -20.80
N LYS A 41 -13.23 -11.59 -21.15
CA LYS A 41 -12.04 -10.98 -21.74
C LYS A 41 -11.33 -10.08 -20.74
N PHE A 42 -10.00 -10.13 -20.78
CA PHE A 42 -9.19 -9.12 -20.13
C PHE A 42 -9.23 -7.83 -20.98
N SER A 43 -9.81 -6.79 -20.42
CA SER A 43 -9.80 -5.42 -20.93
C SER A 43 -9.28 -4.48 -19.85
N TYR A 44 -8.96 -3.25 -20.23
CA TYR A 44 -8.55 -2.23 -19.25
C TYR A 44 -9.69 -1.96 -18.27
N GLU A 45 -10.92 -1.88 -18.78
CA GLU A 45 -12.14 -1.65 -18.00
C GLU A 45 -12.37 -2.78 -16.99
N ALA A 46 -12.23 -4.04 -17.42
CA ALA A 46 -12.34 -5.19 -16.54
C ALA A 46 -11.29 -5.12 -15.41
N ILE A 47 -10.02 -4.84 -15.73
CA ILE A 47 -8.97 -4.75 -14.71
C ILE A 47 -9.26 -3.64 -13.70
N MET A 48 -9.77 -2.48 -14.15
CA MET A 48 -10.12 -1.36 -13.27
C MET A 48 -11.28 -1.69 -12.32
N GLU A 49 -12.12 -2.66 -12.66
CA GLU A 49 -13.23 -3.13 -11.81
C GLU A 49 -12.82 -4.23 -10.80
N MET A 50 -11.60 -4.76 -10.88
CA MET A 50 -11.09 -5.80 -9.96
C MET A 50 -10.66 -5.21 -8.60
N THR A 51 -11.60 -4.55 -7.91
CA THR A 51 -11.35 -3.78 -6.68
C THR A 51 -10.65 -4.59 -5.59
N TYR A 52 -11.00 -5.87 -5.43
CA TYR A 52 -10.37 -6.70 -4.39
C TYR A 52 -8.91 -7.06 -4.72
N LEU A 53 -8.54 -7.16 -6.00
CA LEU A 53 -7.14 -7.30 -6.38
C LEU A 53 -6.35 -6.03 -6.06
N ASP A 54 -6.93 -4.84 -6.31
CA ASP A 54 -6.30 -3.57 -5.93
C ASP A 54 -6.06 -3.52 -4.41
N TRP A 55 -7.01 -3.99 -3.61
CA TRP A 55 -6.83 -4.09 -2.15
C TRP A 55 -5.72 -5.05 -1.74
N ILE A 56 -5.59 -6.20 -2.41
CA ILE A 56 -4.50 -7.16 -2.18
C ILE A 56 -3.13 -6.51 -2.47
N ILE A 57 -3.01 -5.79 -3.59
CA ILE A 57 -1.77 -5.10 -3.95
C ILE A 57 -1.44 -4.00 -2.95
N ASN A 58 -2.43 -3.20 -2.55
CA ASN A 58 -2.23 -2.14 -1.57
C ASN A 58 -1.82 -2.68 -0.18
N GLU A 59 -2.46 -3.76 0.29
CA GLU A 59 -2.09 -4.37 1.56
C GLU A 59 -0.71 -5.05 1.50
N THR A 60 -0.34 -5.59 0.33
CA THR A 60 1.03 -6.08 0.10
C THR A 60 2.04 -4.94 0.21
N LEU A 61 1.80 -3.81 -0.45
CA LEU A 61 2.66 -2.63 -0.39
C LEU A 61 2.71 -2.01 1.02
N ARG A 62 1.63 -2.12 1.79
CA ARG A 62 1.60 -1.67 3.18
C ARG A 62 2.53 -2.50 4.06
N ILE A 63 2.41 -3.84 4.00
CA ILE A 63 3.19 -4.75 4.83
C ILE A 63 4.64 -4.82 4.34
N TYR A 64 4.86 -4.92 3.04
CA TYR A 64 6.17 -5.10 2.41
C TYR A 64 6.45 -4.03 1.35
N PRO A 65 6.58 -2.75 1.74
CA PRO A 65 6.92 -1.68 0.81
C PRO A 65 8.32 -1.92 0.22
N PRO A 66 8.49 -1.90 -1.12
CA PRO A 66 9.82 -2.00 -1.73
C PRO A 66 10.77 -0.88 -1.30
N VAL A 67 10.22 0.28 -0.93
CA VAL A 67 10.97 1.43 -0.40
C VAL A 67 10.58 1.67 1.05
N ALA A 68 11.47 1.28 1.98
CA ALA A 68 11.21 1.34 3.42
C ALA A 68 11.37 2.73 4.03
N THR A 69 12.16 3.61 3.41
CA THR A 69 12.44 4.97 3.89
C THR A 69 12.41 5.96 2.74
N LEU A 70 11.86 7.16 3.00
CA LEU A 70 11.94 8.29 2.07
C LEU A 70 12.91 9.32 2.62
N HIS A 71 13.72 9.90 1.74
CA HIS A 71 14.74 10.86 2.15
C HIS A 71 14.47 12.24 1.56
N ARG A 72 14.69 13.29 2.37
CA ARG A 72 14.65 14.69 1.95
C ARG A 72 15.85 15.43 2.55
N MET A 73 16.23 16.54 1.94
CA MET A 73 17.20 17.46 2.52
C MET A 73 16.59 18.86 2.51
N THR A 74 16.66 19.52 3.66
CA THR A 74 16.19 20.90 3.80
C THR A 74 17.09 21.85 2.99
N THR A 75 16.48 22.61 2.08
CA THR A 75 17.21 23.62 1.26
C THR A 75 17.24 25.00 1.91
N LYS A 76 16.39 25.21 2.92
CA LYS A 76 16.27 26.39 3.78
C LYS A 76 15.78 25.97 5.17
N PRO A 77 15.94 26.79 6.22
CA PRO A 77 15.36 26.49 7.52
C PRO A 77 13.85 26.22 7.40
N TYR A 78 13.37 25.15 8.03
CA TYR A 78 11.97 24.72 7.93
C TYR A 78 11.33 24.69 9.32
N LYS A 79 10.25 25.46 9.50
CA LYS A 79 9.50 25.49 10.76
C LYS A 79 8.42 24.41 10.76
N LEU A 80 8.50 23.49 11.70
CA LEU A 80 7.49 22.45 11.94
C LEU A 80 6.23 23.05 12.60
N PRO A 81 5.07 22.38 12.49
CA PRO A 81 3.83 22.82 13.14
C PRO A 81 3.94 23.01 14.66
N ASN A 82 4.82 22.26 15.33
CA ASN A 82 5.10 22.39 16.76
C ASN A 82 6.05 23.56 17.11
N GLY A 83 6.41 24.40 16.14
CA GLY A 83 7.29 25.56 16.33
C GLY A 83 8.79 25.29 16.21
N SER A 84 9.21 24.02 16.18
CA SER A 84 10.63 23.65 16.04
C SER A 84 11.17 24.04 14.65
N ILE A 85 12.44 24.43 14.58
CA ILE A 85 13.10 24.80 13.31
C ILE A 85 14.14 23.76 12.95
N ILE A 86 13.99 23.17 11.77
CA ILE A 86 14.98 22.28 11.16
C ILE A 86 16.00 23.16 10.40
N PRO A 87 17.30 23.11 10.74
CA PRO A 87 18.32 23.89 10.04
C PRO A 87 18.45 23.49 8.57
N LYS A 88 18.87 24.43 7.71
CA LYS A 88 19.25 24.15 6.31
C LYS A 88 20.34 23.07 6.26
N GLY A 89 20.26 22.18 5.28
CA GLY A 89 21.22 21.10 5.06
C GLY A 89 20.96 19.86 5.93
N THR A 90 19.94 19.88 6.78
CA THR A 90 19.54 18.70 7.57
C THR A 90 18.87 17.67 6.66
N GLY A 91 19.38 16.44 6.72
CA GLY A 91 18.75 15.26 6.11
C GLY A 91 17.59 14.75 6.94
N LEU A 92 16.47 14.46 6.29
CA LEU A 92 15.27 13.92 6.89
C LEU A 92 15.02 12.52 6.35
N CYS A 93 14.69 11.59 7.25
CA CYS A 93 14.29 10.23 6.94
C CYS A 93 12.83 10.05 7.39
N ILE A 94 11.95 9.73 6.45
CA ILE A 94 10.55 9.39 6.71
C ILE A 94 10.47 7.86 6.72
N PRO A 95 10.19 7.23 7.87
CA PRO A 95 10.25 5.77 7.99
C PRO A 95 8.95 5.13 7.48
N ASN A 96 8.77 5.07 6.16
CA ASN A 96 7.58 4.54 5.50
C ASN A 96 7.16 3.17 6.05
N LEU A 97 8.09 2.22 6.16
CA LEU A 97 7.83 0.88 6.71
C LEU A 97 7.30 0.93 8.15
N ALA A 98 7.86 1.80 8.98
CA ALA A 98 7.45 1.91 10.38
C ALA A 98 6.05 2.53 10.50
N ILE A 99 5.78 3.61 9.76
CA ILE A 99 4.47 4.27 9.72
C ILE A 99 3.37 3.29 9.28
N GLN A 100 3.62 2.55 8.19
CA GLN A 100 2.67 1.59 7.63
C GLN A 100 2.46 0.34 8.52
N ARG A 101 3.33 0.12 9.50
CA ARG A 101 3.23 -0.97 10.49
C ARG A 101 2.96 -0.46 11.91
N ASP A 102 2.62 0.82 12.07
CA ASP A 102 2.29 1.38 13.37
C ASP A 102 0.87 0.92 13.78
N PRO A 103 0.70 0.23 14.92
CA PRO A 103 -0.61 -0.22 15.39
C PRO A 103 -1.57 0.93 15.71
N GLN A 104 -1.08 2.16 15.91
CA GLN A 104 -1.94 3.34 16.07
C GLN A 104 -2.68 3.71 14.77
N HIS A 105 -2.13 3.34 13.61
CA HIS A 105 -2.73 3.59 12.30
C HIS A 105 -3.31 2.31 11.67
N PHE A 106 -2.71 1.16 11.97
CA PHE A 106 -3.10 -0.14 11.44
C PHE A 106 -3.15 -1.19 12.57
N PRO A 107 -4.30 -1.35 13.25
CA PRO A 107 -4.47 -2.39 14.28
C PRO A 107 -4.12 -3.77 13.72
N ASP A 108 -3.35 -4.59 14.45
CA ASP A 108 -2.76 -5.84 13.95
C ASP A 108 -1.94 -5.64 12.65
N PRO A 109 -0.88 -4.82 12.68
CA PRO A 109 -0.25 -4.29 11.47
C PRO A 109 0.42 -5.35 10.59
N LEU A 110 0.74 -6.52 11.13
CA LEU A 110 1.33 -7.63 10.36
C LEU A 110 0.29 -8.62 9.82
N LYS A 111 -0.98 -8.49 10.22
CA LYS A 111 -2.06 -9.32 9.67
C LYS A 111 -2.39 -8.84 8.26
N PHE A 112 -2.33 -9.74 7.29
CA PHE A 112 -2.74 -9.49 5.92
C PHE A 112 -4.26 -9.40 5.82
N ARG A 113 -4.79 -8.18 5.68
CA ARG A 113 -6.23 -7.90 5.61
C ARG A 113 -6.52 -6.87 4.49
N PRO A 114 -6.76 -7.32 3.25
CA PRO A 114 -7.05 -6.43 2.12
C PRO A 114 -8.19 -5.44 2.38
N GLU A 115 -9.18 -5.80 3.21
CA GLU A 115 -10.34 -4.97 3.55
C GLU A 115 -9.96 -3.61 4.18
N ARG A 116 -8.72 -3.44 4.64
CA ARG A 116 -8.13 -2.13 5.02
C ARG A 116 -8.19 -1.10 3.91
N PHE A 117 -8.28 -1.52 2.66
CA PHE A 117 -8.37 -0.62 1.52
C PHE A 117 -9.79 -0.42 1.00
N SER A 118 -10.79 -0.89 1.74
CA SER A 118 -12.16 -0.42 1.56
C SER A 118 -12.25 1.10 1.73
N GLU A 119 -13.21 1.71 1.04
CA GLU A 119 -13.42 3.17 1.10
C GLU A 119 -13.74 3.64 2.52
N GLU A 120 -14.48 2.85 3.29
CA GLU A 120 -14.78 3.12 4.70
C GLU A 120 -13.50 3.17 5.56
N GLU A 121 -12.68 2.12 5.55
CA GLU A 121 -11.44 2.09 6.35
C GLU A 121 -10.41 3.12 5.86
N LYS A 122 -10.35 3.42 4.55
CA LYS A 122 -9.51 4.49 4.01
C LYS A 122 -9.94 5.86 4.50
N SER A 123 -11.24 6.13 4.57
CA SER A 123 -11.78 7.46 4.96
C SER A 123 -11.45 7.85 6.40
N THR A 124 -11.29 6.86 7.29
CA THR A 124 -10.96 7.09 8.71
C THR A 124 -9.46 7.20 8.97
N ARG A 125 -8.64 6.84 7.98
CA ARG A 125 -7.18 6.75 8.11
C ARG A 125 -6.51 8.11 7.92
N HIS A 126 -5.48 8.38 8.73
CA HIS A 126 -4.67 9.58 8.53
C HIS A 126 -4.01 9.58 7.13
N PRO A 127 -4.11 10.67 6.35
CA PRO A 127 -3.72 10.69 4.93
C PRO A 127 -2.24 10.37 4.69
N PHE A 128 -1.37 10.61 5.68
CA PHE A 128 0.07 10.33 5.59
C PHE A 128 0.51 9.02 6.28
N SER A 129 -0.43 8.12 6.59
CA SER A 129 -0.10 6.82 7.20
C SER A 129 0.10 5.68 6.17
N TYR A 130 -0.24 5.91 4.91
CA TYR A 130 0.03 4.99 3.79
C TYR A 130 0.76 5.74 2.67
N LEU A 131 2.04 5.46 2.48
CA LEU A 131 2.94 6.21 1.58
C LEU A 131 3.74 5.26 0.65
N PRO A 132 3.07 4.32 -0.06
CA PRO A 132 3.76 3.30 -0.86
C PRO A 132 4.55 3.89 -2.03
N PHE A 133 4.19 5.09 -2.49
CA PHE A 133 4.78 5.77 -3.65
C PHE A 133 5.41 7.13 -3.31
N GLY A 134 5.52 7.46 -2.02
CA GLY A 134 6.19 8.68 -1.53
C GLY A 134 5.28 9.84 -1.15
#